data_AF-A0A4T0DJK7-F1
#
_entry.id   AF-A0A4T0DJK7-F1
#
_cell.length_a   1.000
_cell.length_b   1.000
_cell.length_c   1.000
_cell.angle_alpha   90.00
_cell.angle_beta   90.00
_cell.angle_gamma   90.00
#
_symmetry.space_group_name_H-M   'P 1'
#
loop_
_entity.id
_entity.type
_entity.pdbx_description
1 polymer ?
#
loop_
_entity_poly.entity_id
_entity_poly.type
_entity_poly.pdbx_seq_one_letter_code
_entity_poly.pdbx_strand_id
1 'polypeptide(L)'
;MAAAESEASYIDYEAFASPDFHAPSFANTLVLSTNDANDTSIDLSTPLSRVLFDVQEVDTHIDSLTTSSALPLIKHTSTRAKASTHVLDTLESQVQGLQQAYTRLHQDVVERYEQAEQVRLAADRLANTLRLARAVARCLQLGRTLEGNMVDTDKPREGYRSLAPAARTVLSLRQTLGPDDVAEARLLARVNAVTALRTELLEPSERSLLAKSQQSVREFSMSTLTGSSGGAASVFAQHDDTRARTLAALHTLYLLSPVSLPPKSSTVRGATFNPTVLVTALQSYLQTSLTASATALARALATLPTLDRTLLDISARCQNIVALESLLSTAKPPVHPLLPSAPDSTPPAPLEPPPTFLGPLLAALDTSSLPSYFWRSLASSLAPRVQEIIARGGVSARTLKTNKDKVKDAVRECVHRGSQLPSSTGSKRVIGNWEREAAVMVGSILGSLGR
;
A
#
# COMPACT_ATOMS: atom_id res chain seq x y z
N MET A 1 -68.72 53.08 -38.78
CA MET A 1 -68.24 54.25 -39.54
C MET A 1 -69.07 54.31 -40.79
N ALA A 2 -69.85 55.37 -40.95
CA ALA A 2 -70.76 55.54 -42.07
C ALA A 2 -69.99 55.45 -43.38
N ALA A 3 -70.50 54.66 -44.34
CA ALA A 3 -70.04 54.66 -45.70
C ALA A 3 -70.37 56.03 -46.30
N ALA A 4 -69.35 56.88 -46.45
CA ALA A 4 -69.46 58.05 -47.31
C ALA A 4 -69.40 57.53 -48.75
N GLU A 5 -70.49 57.71 -49.47
CA GLU A 5 -70.61 57.50 -50.91
C GLU A 5 -69.45 58.22 -51.60
N SER A 6 -68.65 57.49 -52.36
CA SER A 6 -67.60 58.06 -53.20
C SER A 6 -68.28 58.83 -54.34
N GLU A 7 -68.38 60.15 -54.21
CA GLU A 7 -68.53 61.00 -55.38
C GLU A 7 -67.42 60.60 -56.37
N ALA A 8 -67.79 60.32 -57.62
CA ALA A 8 -66.83 59.95 -58.66
C ALA A 8 -65.90 61.14 -58.90
N SER A 9 -64.77 61.18 -58.18
CA SER A 9 -63.76 62.20 -58.36
C SER A 9 -63.18 62.06 -59.76
N TYR A 10 -63.05 63.20 -60.44
CA TYR A 10 -62.44 63.30 -61.76
C TYR A 10 -60.94 62.97 -61.74
N ILE A 11 -60.36 62.84 -60.55
CA ILE A 11 -58.95 62.55 -60.30
C ILE A 11 -58.78 61.09 -59.87
N ASP A 12 -57.83 60.41 -60.50
CA ASP A 12 -57.40 59.06 -60.12
C ASP A 12 -56.41 59.12 -58.93
N TYR A 13 -56.95 59.25 -57.72
CA TYR A 13 -56.15 59.28 -56.49
C TYR A 13 -55.38 57.97 -56.23
N GLU A 14 -55.82 56.83 -56.78
CA GLU A 14 -55.14 55.54 -56.63
C GLU A 14 -53.82 55.52 -57.42
N ALA A 15 -53.81 56.09 -58.64
CA ALA A 15 -52.59 56.25 -59.42
C ALA A 15 -51.54 57.11 -58.68
N PHE A 16 -51.97 58.17 -57.98
CA PHE A 16 -51.09 59.09 -57.23
C PHE A 16 -50.60 58.55 -55.89
N ALA A 17 -51.41 57.72 -55.20
CA ALA A 17 -51.03 57.10 -53.94
C ALA A 17 -50.22 55.80 -54.11
N SER A 18 -50.06 55.31 -55.34
CA SER A 18 -49.30 54.11 -55.64
C SER A 18 -47.79 54.29 -55.32
N PRO A 19 -47.13 53.27 -54.73
CA PRO A 19 -45.70 53.34 -54.41
C PRO A 19 -44.79 53.42 -55.66
N ASP A 20 -45.34 53.15 -56.85
CA ASP A 20 -44.64 53.15 -58.14
C ASP A 20 -44.88 54.44 -58.96
N PHE A 21 -45.57 55.44 -58.40
CA PHE A 21 -45.87 56.69 -59.10
C PHE A 21 -44.58 57.45 -59.48
N HIS A 22 -44.42 57.74 -60.79
CA HIS A 22 -43.27 58.48 -61.30
C HIS A 22 -43.69 59.70 -62.13
N ALA A 23 -43.51 60.90 -61.56
CA ALA A 23 -43.98 62.17 -62.11
C ALA A 23 -43.66 62.43 -63.60
N PRO A 24 -42.43 62.21 -64.12
CA PRO A 24 -42.15 62.49 -65.53
C PRO A 24 -42.77 61.47 -66.48
N SER A 25 -43.02 60.22 -66.04
CA SER A 25 -43.71 59.21 -66.85
C SER A 25 -45.20 59.51 -66.99
N PHE A 26 -45.82 60.02 -65.93
CA PHE A 26 -47.19 60.49 -65.92
C PHE A 26 -47.35 61.74 -66.81
N ALA A 27 -46.43 62.72 -66.67
CA ALA A 27 -46.41 63.90 -67.54
C ALA A 27 -46.23 63.53 -69.02
N ASN A 28 -45.36 62.56 -69.33
CA ASN A 28 -45.18 62.08 -70.70
C ASN A 28 -46.45 61.40 -71.25
N THR A 29 -47.13 60.60 -70.43
CA THR A 29 -48.41 59.96 -70.79
C THR A 29 -49.52 61.00 -71.05
N LEU A 30 -49.53 62.11 -70.32
CA LEU A 30 -50.44 63.23 -70.52
C LEU A 30 -50.15 64.03 -71.81
N VAL A 31 -48.88 64.25 -72.12
CA VAL A 31 -48.47 64.92 -73.38
C VAL A 31 -48.81 64.04 -74.59
N LEU A 32 -48.57 62.74 -74.51
CA LEU A 32 -48.88 61.77 -75.57
C LEU A 32 -50.38 61.53 -75.76
N SER A 33 -51.21 61.76 -74.73
CA SER A 33 -52.67 61.64 -74.83
C SER A 33 -53.37 62.90 -75.30
N THR A 34 -52.69 64.05 -75.28
CA THR A 34 -53.25 65.35 -75.71
C THR A 34 -52.79 65.77 -77.10
N ASN A 35 -51.76 65.13 -77.66
CA ASN A 35 -51.19 65.47 -78.97
C ASN A 35 -51.21 64.26 -79.92
N ASP A 36 -51.65 64.46 -81.16
CA ASP A 36 -51.62 63.44 -82.21
C ASP A 36 -50.31 63.52 -83.02
N ALA A 37 -49.81 62.39 -83.52
CA ALA A 37 -48.53 62.30 -84.22
C ALA A 37 -48.45 63.08 -85.55
N ASN A 38 -49.57 63.64 -86.03
CA ASN A 38 -49.66 64.42 -87.27
C ASN A 38 -49.72 65.94 -87.04
N ASP A 39 -49.71 66.41 -85.78
CA ASP A 39 -49.75 67.84 -85.48
C ASP A 39 -48.40 68.52 -85.74
N THR A 40 -48.43 69.68 -86.38
CA THR A 40 -47.23 70.47 -86.73
C THR A 40 -46.64 71.25 -85.55
N SER A 41 -47.33 71.31 -84.41
CA SER A 41 -46.89 71.97 -83.19
C SER A 41 -47.44 71.25 -81.96
N ILE A 42 -46.59 70.99 -80.97
CA ILE A 42 -46.99 70.34 -79.71
C ILE A 42 -47.73 71.36 -78.84
N ASP A 43 -48.99 71.06 -78.50
CA ASP A 43 -49.75 71.83 -77.52
C ASP A 43 -49.41 71.35 -76.10
N LEU A 44 -48.65 72.19 -75.39
CA LEU A 44 -48.31 71.99 -73.98
C LEU A 44 -49.28 72.72 -73.05
N SER A 45 -50.15 73.60 -73.58
CA SER A 45 -51.04 74.41 -72.76
C SER A 45 -52.16 73.57 -72.15
N THR A 46 -52.74 72.66 -72.94
CA THR A 46 -53.79 71.73 -72.52
C THR A 46 -53.33 70.75 -71.42
N PRO A 47 -52.24 69.96 -71.58
CA PRO A 47 -51.76 69.06 -70.52
C PRO A 47 -51.28 69.81 -69.28
N LEU A 48 -50.67 70.98 -69.43
CA LEU A 48 -50.27 71.81 -68.29
C LEU A 48 -51.48 72.34 -67.52
N SER A 49 -52.53 72.79 -68.22
CA SER A 49 -53.76 73.26 -67.56
C SER A 49 -54.45 72.14 -66.79
N ARG A 50 -54.43 70.90 -67.31
CA ARG A 50 -54.97 69.72 -66.62
C ARG A 50 -54.19 69.37 -65.36
N VAL A 51 -52.85 69.31 -65.44
CA VAL A 51 -52.02 69.04 -64.26
C VAL A 51 -52.18 70.13 -63.20
N LEU A 52 -52.27 71.41 -63.60
CA LEU A 52 -52.50 72.50 -62.66
C LEU A 52 -53.86 72.37 -61.97
N PHE A 53 -54.90 71.97 -62.71
CA PHE A 53 -56.21 71.70 -62.15
C PHE A 53 -56.15 70.52 -61.15
N ASP A 54 -55.50 69.43 -61.53
CA ASP A 54 -55.36 68.24 -60.68
C ASP A 54 -54.59 68.56 -59.38
N VAL A 55 -53.50 69.35 -59.46
CA VAL A 55 -52.74 69.80 -58.29
C VAL A 55 -53.58 70.71 -57.39
N GLN A 56 -54.30 71.67 -57.97
CA GLN A 56 -55.17 72.57 -57.22
C GLN A 56 -56.28 71.79 -56.50
N GLU A 57 -56.90 70.81 -57.17
CA GLU A 57 -57.93 69.98 -56.57
C GLU A 57 -57.36 69.08 -55.47
N VAL A 58 -56.21 68.44 -55.68
CA VAL A 58 -55.51 67.66 -54.63
C VAL A 58 -55.16 68.54 -53.43
N ASP A 59 -54.62 69.74 -53.65
CA ASP A 59 -54.30 70.68 -52.57
C ASP A 59 -55.56 71.11 -51.82
N THR A 60 -56.64 71.47 -52.54
CA THR A 60 -57.91 71.83 -51.89
C THR A 60 -58.54 70.66 -51.14
N HIS A 61 -58.38 69.44 -51.63
CA HIS A 61 -58.88 68.23 -50.99
C HIS A 61 -58.04 67.86 -49.76
N ILE A 62 -56.71 67.99 -49.82
CA ILE A 62 -55.83 67.84 -48.67
C ILE A 62 -56.14 68.93 -47.65
N ASP A 63 -56.32 70.18 -48.04
CA ASP A 63 -56.69 71.28 -47.14
C ASP A 63 -58.06 71.04 -46.51
N SER A 64 -59.04 70.57 -47.29
CA SER A 64 -60.37 70.23 -46.81
C SER A 64 -60.34 69.06 -45.83
N LEU A 65 -59.62 67.98 -46.14
CA LEU A 65 -59.47 66.82 -45.26
C LEU A 65 -58.65 67.16 -44.03
N THR A 66 -57.55 67.88 -44.16
CA THR A 66 -56.71 68.28 -43.02
C THR A 66 -57.44 69.27 -42.14
N THR A 67 -58.25 70.17 -42.67
CA THR A 67 -59.05 71.12 -41.88
C THR A 67 -60.25 70.43 -41.22
N SER A 68 -60.97 69.59 -41.97
CA SER A 68 -62.16 68.87 -41.46
C SER A 68 -61.79 67.76 -40.48
N SER A 69 -60.67 67.07 -40.70
CA SER A 69 -60.18 65.98 -39.84
C SER A 69 -58.95 66.35 -38.99
N ALA A 70 -58.62 67.65 -38.87
CA ALA A 70 -57.50 68.16 -38.07
C ALA A 70 -57.52 67.57 -36.65
N LEU A 71 -58.69 67.61 -36.02
CA LEU A 71 -58.89 67.16 -34.66
C LEU A 71 -58.68 65.63 -34.52
N PRO A 72 -59.29 64.76 -35.35
CA PRO A 72 -58.96 63.33 -35.40
C PRO A 72 -57.48 63.01 -35.59
N LEU A 73 -56.79 63.68 -36.52
CA LEU A 73 -55.37 63.42 -36.82
C LEU A 73 -54.48 63.80 -35.64
N ILE A 74 -54.70 64.97 -35.04
CA ILE A 74 -53.98 65.41 -33.84
C ILE A 74 -54.29 64.49 -32.66
N LYS A 75 -55.55 64.05 -32.49
CA LYS A 75 -55.92 63.10 -31.45
C LYS A 75 -55.23 61.75 -31.65
N HIS A 76 -55.16 61.25 -32.87
CA HIS A 76 -54.51 59.97 -33.18
C HIS A 76 -53.01 60.03 -32.95
N THR A 77 -52.32 61.07 -33.45
CA THR A 77 -50.88 61.25 -33.22
C THR A 77 -50.56 61.47 -31.74
N SER A 78 -51.37 62.27 -31.03
CA SER A 78 -51.26 62.45 -29.58
C SER A 78 -51.46 61.13 -28.83
N THR A 79 -52.45 60.32 -29.20
CA THR A 79 -52.73 59.03 -28.57
C THR A 79 -51.61 58.03 -28.84
N ARG A 80 -51.09 57.98 -30.07
CA ARG A 80 -49.97 57.12 -30.44
C ARG A 80 -48.68 57.52 -29.70
N ALA A 81 -48.39 58.81 -29.61
CA ALA A 81 -47.25 59.33 -28.84
C ALA A 81 -47.38 58.94 -27.37
N LYS A 82 -48.56 59.16 -26.75
CA LYS A 82 -48.86 58.79 -25.36
C LYS A 82 -48.75 57.28 -25.10
N ALA A 83 -49.25 56.45 -26.02
CA ALA A 83 -49.15 55.00 -25.90
C ALA A 83 -47.70 54.53 -26.01
N SER A 84 -46.93 55.08 -26.95
CA SER A 84 -45.51 54.78 -27.10
C SER A 84 -44.69 55.20 -25.89
N THR A 85 -44.92 56.41 -25.35
CA THR A 85 -44.23 56.87 -24.15
C THR A 85 -44.58 56.00 -22.96
N HIS A 86 -45.86 55.64 -22.77
CA HIS A 86 -46.27 54.74 -21.70
C HIS A 86 -45.59 53.37 -21.81
N VAL A 87 -45.53 52.79 -23.01
CA VAL A 87 -44.85 51.49 -23.23
C VAL A 87 -43.35 51.61 -22.91
N LEU A 88 -42.69 52.69 -23.35
CA LEU A 88 -41.28 52.92 -23.03
C LEU A 88 -41.07 53.10 -21.52
N ASP A 89 -41.89 53.88 -20.84
CA ASP A 89 -41.80 54.08 -19.38
C ASP A 89 -41.96 52.76 -18.63
N THR A 90 -42.92 51.92 -19.05
CA THR A 90 -43.10 50.59 -18.44
C THR A 90 -41.91 49.69 -18.70
N LEU A 91 -41.39 49.63 -19.93
CA LEU A 91 -40.21 48.84 -20.27
C LEU A 91 -38.99 49.30 -19.48
N GLU A 92 -38.76 50.60 -19.40
CA GLU A 92 -37.64 51.17 -18.67
C GLU A 92 -37.73 50.83 -17.18
N SER A 93 -38.94 50.91 -16.58
CA SER A 93 -39.14 50.47 -15.20
C SER A 93 -38.83 48.98 -14.98
N GLN A 94 -39.19 48.11 -15.93
CA GLN A 94 -38.94 46.67 -15.85
C GLN A 94 -37.46 46.34 -16.05
N VAL A 95 -36.79 47.02 -16.99
CA VAL A 95 -35.34 46.87 -17.22
C VAL A 95 -34.56 47.33 -16.01
N GLN A 96 -34.93 48.47 -15.40
CA GLN A 96 -34.32 48.93 -14.16
C GLN A 96 -34.56 47.94 -13.01
N GLY A 97 -35.77 47.38 -12.91
CA GLY A 97 -36.08 46.33 -11.95
C GLY A 97 -35.21 45.08 -12.13
N LEU A 98 -35.02 44.64 -13.38
CA LEU A 98 -34.17 43.49 -13.71
C LEU A 98 -32.70 43.77 -13.44
N GLN A 99 -32.22 44.97 -13.76
CA GLN A 99 -30.85 45.39 -13.47
C GLN A 99 -30.59 45.39 -11.96
N GLN A 100 -31.52 45.91 -11.16
CA GLN A 100 -31.42 45.89 -9.70
C GLN A 100 -31.51 44.47 -9.12
N ALA A 101 -32.37 43.62 -9.68
CA ALA A 101 -32.46 42.22 -9.27
C ALA A 101 -31.16 41.46 -9.59
N TYR A 102 -30.56 41.71 -10.75
CA TYR A 102 -29.28 41.12 -11.15
C TYR A 102 -28.13 41.60 -10.27
N THR A 103 -28.03 42.90 -9.98
CA THR A 103 -26.96 43.41 -9.11
C THR A 103 -27.08 42.86 -7.69
N ARG A 104 -28.30 42.74 -7.16
CA ARG A 104 -28.55 42.06 -5.89
C ARG A 104 -28.15 40.59 -5.94
N LEU A 105 -28.55 39.86 -6.98
CA LEU A 105 -28.19 38.45 -7.16
C LEU A 105 -26.68 38.25 -7.25
N HIS A 106 -25.98 39.12 -7.98
CA HIS A 106 -24.53 39.06 -8.12
C HIS A 106 -23.83 39.25 -6.77
N GLN A 107 -24.19 40.29 -6.02
CA GLN A 107 -23.63 40.57 -4.70
C GLN A 107 -23.97 39.46 -3.68
N ASP A 108 -25.22 39.00 -3.66
CA ASP A 108 -25.66 38.06 -2.65
C ASP A 108 -25.26 36.61 -2.94
N VAL A 109 -25.09 36.22 -4.20
CA VAL A 109 -24.82 34.83 -4.57
C VAL A 109 -23.42 34.65 -5.13
N VAL A 110 -23.00 35.45 -6.10
CA VAL A 110 -21.71 35.24 -6.79
C VAL A 110 -20.55 35.57 -5.86
N GLU A 111 -20.56 36.76 -5.26
CA GLU A 111 -19.47 37.16 -4.34
C GLU A 111 -19.40 36.23 -3.12
N ARG A 112 -20.55 35.81 -2.58
CA ARG A 112 -20.60 34.85 -1.45
C ARG A 112 -20.11 33.47 -1.85
N TYR A 113 -20.40 33.02 -3.07
CA TYR A 113 -19.90 31.75 -3.60
C TYR A 113 -18.38 31.78 -3.74
N GLU A 114 -17.81 32.84 -4.28
CA GLU A 114 -16.36 33.00 -4.43
C GLU A 114 -15.65 32.97 -3.06
N GLN A 115 -16.22 33.65 -2.06
CA GLN A 115 -15.72 33.59 -0.68
C GLN A 115 -15.84 32.17 -0.09
N ALA A 116 -16.97 31.50 -0.32
CA ALA A 116 -17.18 30.13 0.14
C ALA A 116 -16.20 29.14 -0.52
N GLU A 117 -15.86 29.35 -1.80
CA GLU A 117 -14.86 28.53 -2.50
C GLU A 117 -13.46 28.72 -1.92
N GLN A 118 -13.07 29.95 -1.57
CA GLN A 118 -11.81 30.21 -0.87
C GLN A 118 -11.75 29.49 0.48
N VAL A 119 -12.84 29.53 1.25
CA VAL A 119 -12.95 28.81 2.52
C VAL A 119 -12.92 27.29 2.31
N ARG A 120 -13.58 26.77 1.28
CA ARG A 120 -13.52 25.33 0.91
C ARG A 120 -12.08 24.92 0.62
N LEU A 121 -11.36 25.66 -0.21
CA LEU A 121 -9.96 25.39 -0.52
C LEU A 121 -9.06 25.45 0.72
N ALA A 122 -9.29 26.41 1.62
CA ALA A 122 -8.60 26.47 2.89
C ALA A 122 -8.90 25.26 3.78
N ALA A 123 -10.18 24.85 3.88
CA ALA A 123 -10.62 23.69 4.64
C ALA A 123 -10.03 22.39 4.09
N ASP A 124 -10.01 22.20 2.77
CA ASP A 124 -9.42 21.02 2.11
C ASP A 124 -7.91 20.94 2.38
N ARG A 125 -7.21 22.07 2.29
CA ARG A 125 -5.77 22.14 2.64
C ARG A 125 -5.56 21.81 4.11
N LEU A 126 -6.36 22.35 5.01
CA LEU A 126 -6.29 22.06 6.45
C LEU A 126 -6.60 20.59 6.77
N ALA A 127 -7.58 19.99 6.11
CA ALA A 127 -7.91 18.58 6.28
C ALA A 127 -6.76 17.67 5.84
N ASN A 128 -6.13 17.99 4.69
CA ASN A 128 -4.98 17.27 4.18
C ASN A 128 -3.75 17.42 5.08
N THR A 129 -3.46 18.63 5.58
CA THR A 129 -2.35 18.85 6.51
C THR A 129 -2.58 18.13 7.83
N LEU A 130 -3.81 18.12 8.35
CA LEU A 130 -4.16 17.45 9.58
C LEU A 130 -4.14 15.91 9.44
N ARG A 131 -4.55 15.36 8.29
CA ARG A 131 -4.40 13.92 7.99
C ARG A 131 -2.93 13.52 8.01
N LEU A 132 -2.07 14.28 7.33
CA LEU A 132 -0.63 14.07 7.31
C LEU A 132 -0.01 14.24 8.70
N ALA A 133 -0.37 15.29 9.44
CA ALA A 133 0.13 15.54 10.79
C ALA A 133 -0.25 14.41 11.76
N ARG A 134 -1.47 13.87 11.67
CA ARG A 134 -1.90 12.71 12.46
C ARG A 134 -1.12 11.45 12.09
N ALA A 135 -0.85 11.23 10.80
CA ALA A 135 -0.05 10.10 10.36
C ALA A 135 1.40 10.20 10.86
N VAL A 136 2.03 11.37 10.74
CA VAL A 136 3.37 11.65 11.29
C VAL A 136 3.38 11.46 12.81
N ALA A 137 2.37 11.99 13.53
CA ALA A 137 2.27 11.84 14.98
C ALA A 137 2.18 10.37 15.40
N ARG A 138 1.39 9.55 14.70
CA ARG A 138 1.33 8.09 14.94
C ARG A 138 2.70 7.43 14.72
N CYS A 139 3.40 7.76 13.63
CA CYS A 139 4.74 7.22 13.35
C CYS A 139 5.73 7.60 14.45
N LEU A 140 5.74 8.86 14.91
CA LEU A 140 6.62 9.33 15.98
C LEU A 140 6.28 8.68 17.33
N GLN A 141 5.00 8.52 17.66
CA GLN A 141 4.57 7.80 18.86
C GLN A 141 5.04 6.34 18.85
N LEU A 142 4.91 5.66 17.71
CA LEU A 142 5.43 4.30 17.52
C LEU A 142 6.96 4.24 17.56
N GLY A 143 7.64 5.27 17.04
CA GLY A 143 9.09 5.41 17.18
C GLY A 143 9.53 5.51 18.65
N ARG A 144 8.84 6.34 19.43
CA ARG A 144 9.11 6.49 20.86
C ARG A 144 8.86 5.20 21.66
N THR A 145 7.80 4.45 21.34
CA THR A 145 7.55 3.16 22.00
C THR A 145 8.60 2.13 21.58
N LEU A 146 9.06 2.17 20.33
CA LEU A 146 10.16 1.33 19.85
C LEU A 146 11.48 1.65 20.59
N GLU A 147 11.83 2.91 20.77
CA GLU A 147 13.00 3.32 21.57
C GLU A 147 12.92 2.79 23.00
N GLY A 148 11.77 2.94 23.65
CA GLY A 148 11.55 2.40 25.00
C GLY A 148 11.72 0.88 25.05
N ASN A 149 11.12 0.17 24.09
CA ASN A 149 11.28 -1.28 23.97
C ASN A 149 12.73 -1.68 23.68
N MET A 150 13.47 -0.92 22.87
CA MET A 150 14.89 -1.16 22.58
C MET A 150 15.76 -1.04 23.82
N VAL A 151 15.57 0.00 24.62
CA VAL A 151 16.27 0.16 25.91
C VAL A 151 15.96 -1.01 26.84
N ASP A 152 14.72 -1.48 26.86
CA ASP A 152 14.35 -2.66 27.64
C ASP A 152 15.05 -3.94 27.15
N THR A 153 15.35 -4.07 25.84
CA THR A 153 16.10 -5.24 25.33
C THR A 153 17.58 -5.25 25.73
N ASP A 154 18.13 -4.12 26.16
CA ASP A 154 19.52 -4.02 26.63
C ASP A 154 19.67 -4.40 28.12
N LYS A 155 18.55 -4.58 28.84
CA LYS A 155 18.58 -4.95 30.26
C LYS A 155 19.14 -6.36 30.45
N PRO A 156 20.12 -6.54 31.38
CA PRO A 156 20.68 -7.86 31.66
C PRO A 156 19.60 -8.77 32.26
N ARG A 157 19.64 -10.05 31.89
CA ARG A 157 18.71 -11.13 32.31
C ARG A 157 17.26 -11.00 31.85
N GLU A 158 16.66 -9.82 31.74
CA GLU A 158 15.22 -9.70 31.41
C GLU A 158 14.94 -9.17 30.00
N GLY A 159 15.96 -8.63 29.32
CA GLY A 159 15.80 -8.00 28.01
C GLY A 159 15.28 -8.92 26.90
N TYR A 160 15.28 -10.24 27.09
CA TYR A 160 14.66 -11.15 26.12
C TYR A 160 13.12 -11.04 26.09
N ARG A 161 12.48 -10.59 27.18
CA ARG A 161 11.02 -10.46 27.26
C ARG A 161 10.50 -9.33 26.38
N SER A 162 11.29 -8.27 26.20
CA SER A 162 10.95 -7.11 25.37
C SER A 162 11.25 -7.31 23.88
N LEU A 163 11.98 -8.36 23.49
CA LEU A 163 12.28 -8.66 22.07
C LEU A 163 11.01 -8.84 21.23
N ALA A 164 10.06 -9.67 21.68
CA ALA A 164 8.82 -9.93 20.93
C ALA A 164 7.87 -8.71 20.84
N PRO A 165 7.64 -7.95 21.93
CA PRO A 165 6.98 -6.65 21.85
C PRO A 165 7.68 -5.67 20.89
N ALA A 166 9.01 -5.58 20.94
CA ALA A 166 9.76 -4.70 20.05
C ALA A 166 9.59 -5.07 18.57
N ALA A 167 9.64 -6.37 18.24
CA ALA A 167 9.38 -6.85 16.89
C ALA A 167 7.96 -6.50 16.41
N ARG A 168 6.95 -6.58 17.28
CA ARG A 168 5.58 -6.14 16.96
C ARG A 168 5.49 -4.64 16.69
N THR A 169 6.22 -3.82 17.46
CA THR A 169 6.28 -2.37 17.19
C THR A 169 7.01 -2.03 15.89
N VAL A 170 8.06 -2.78 15.52
CA VAL A 170 8.71 -2.65 14.20
C VAL A 170 7.72 -2.99 13.08
N LEU A 171 6.95 -4.07 13.22
CA LEU A 171 5.94 -4.46 12.24
C LEU A 171 4.79 -3.45 12.13
N SER A 172 4.29 -2.92 13.26
CA SER A 172 3.25 -1.89 13.22
C SER A 172 3.77 -0.60 12.57
N LEU A 173 5.03 -0.23 12.83
CA LEU A 173 5.67 0.91 12.19
C LEU A 173 5.76 0.67 10.66
N ARG A 174 6.20 -0.52 10.23
CA ARG A 174 6.22 -0.90 8.80
C ARG A 174 4.82 -0.83 8.15
N GLN A 175 3.77 -1.25 8.85
CA GLN A 175 2.39 -1.12 8.37
C GLN A 175 1.98 0.34 8.22
N THR A 176 2.30 1.20 9.19
CA THR A 176 1.98 2.63 9.11
C THR A 176 2.77 3.38 8.03
N LEU A 177 4.00 2.94 7.74
CA LEU A 177 4.86 3.52 6.70
C LEU A 177 4.58 2.97 5.30
N GLY A 178 3.98 1.78 5.19
CA GLY A 178 3.48 1.22 3.95
C GLY A 178 1.95 1.27 3.88
N PRO A 179 1.32 2.46 3.94
CA PRO A 179 -0.13 2.53 3.93
C PRO A 179 -0.68 1.99 2.62
N ASP A 180 -1.90 1.44 2.69
CA ASP A 180 -2.67 0.93 1.56
C ASP A 180 -2.91 1.97 0.45
N ASP A 181 -2.81 3.25 0.79
CA ASP A 181 -2.96 4.38 -0.12
C ASP A 181 -1.57 4.91 -0.55
N VAL A 182 -1.19 4.60 -1.79
CA VAL A 182 0.13 4.90 -2.36
C VAL A 182 0.41 6.41 -2.35
N ALA A 183 -0.62 7.26 -2.38
CA ALA A 183 -0.46 8.71 -2.30
C ALA A 183 0.00 9.17 -0.89
N GLU A 184 -0.62 8.65 0.17
CA GLU A 184 -0.25 8.99 1.55
C GLU A 184 1.14 8.47 1.91
N ALA A 185 1.50 7.27 1.44
CA ALA A 185 2.84 6.70 1.59
C ALA A 185 3.93 7.62 1.01
N ARG A 186 3.70 8.14 -0.20
CA ARG A 186 4.65 9.05 -0.87
C ARG A 186 4.77 10.39 -0.14
N LEU A 187 3.67 10.93 0.38
CA LEU A 187 3.70 12.16 1.15
C LEU A 187 4.46 11.98 2.47
N LEU A 188 4.25 10.86 3.17
CA LEU A 188 4.98 10.52 4.39
C LEU A 188 6.47 10.32 4.13
N ALA A 189 6.84 9.67 3.03
CA ALA A 189 8.24 9.48 2.64
C ALA A 189 8.96 10.79 2.29
N ARG A 190 8.23 11.88 1.99
CA ARG A 190 8.82 13.22 1.77
C ARG A 190 9.06 14.00 3.06
N VAL A 191 8.51 13.55 4.20
CA VAL A 191 8.69 14.23 5.49
C VAL A 191 10.03 13.85 6.10
N ASN A 192 10.94 14.82 6.24
CA ASN A 192 12.30 14.59 6.75
C ASN A 192 12.34 13.88 8.11
N ALA A 193 11.40 14.18 9.01
CA ALA A 193 11.32 13.51 10.31
C ALA A 193 11.00 12.01 10.20
N VAL A 194 10.14 11.63 9.24
CA VAL A 194 9.78 10.22 8.99
C VAL A 194 10.93 9.49 8.29
N THR A 195 11.63 10.16 7.37
CA THR A 195 12.83 9.58 6.75
C THR A 195 13.94 9.37 7.76
N ALA A 196 14.19 10.35 8.64
CA ALA A 196 15.16 10.22 9.73
C ALA A 196 14.79 9.08 10.67
N LEU A 197 13.53 8.99 11.11
CA LEU A 197 13.04 7.87 11.93
C LEU A 197 13.24 6.51 11.24
N ARG A 198 13.05 6.43 9.92
CA ARG A 198 13.30 5.20 9.16
C ARG A 198 14.79 4.82 9.15
N THR A 199 15.67 5.77 8.81
CA THR A 199 17.09 5.50 8.60
C THR A 199 17.87 5.37 9.91
N GLU A 200 17.54 6.18 10.90
CA GLU A 200 18.28 6.30 12.16
C GLU A 200 17.73 5.40 13.27
N LEU A 201 16.44 5.04 13.23
CA LEU A 201 15.82 4.22 14.28
C LEU A 201 15.30 2.88 13.75
N LEU A 202 14.46 2.85 12.72
CA LEU A 202 13.79 1.61 12.27
C LEU A 202 14.79 0.57 11.72
N GLU A 203 15.60 0.95 10.73
CA GLU A 203 16.57 0.02 10.14
C GLU A 203 17.62 -0.51 11.14
N PRO A 204 18.26 0.32 11.98
CA PRO A 204 19.23 -0.19 12.96
C PRO A 204 18.57 -0.99 14.07
N SER A 205 17.36 -0.64 14.52
CA SER A 205 16.63 -1.45 15.52
C SER A 205 16.24 -2.82 14.98
N GLU A 206 15.79 -2.90 13.73
CA GLU A 206 15.50 -4.18 13.05
C GLU A 206 16.77 -5.04 12.92
N ARG A 207 17.89 -4.46 12.46
CA ARG A 207 19.19 -5.17 12.38
C ARG A 207 19.66 -5.65 13.75
N SER A 208 19.54 -4.81 14.79
CA SER A 208 19.91 -5.14 16.17
C SER A 208 19.06 -6.27 16.74
N LEU A 209 17.74 -6.21 16.57
CA LEU A 209 16.81 -7.27 16.98
C LEU A 209 17.12 -8.61 16.30
N LEU A 210 17.40 -8.58 14.99
CA LEU A 210 17.79 -9.78 14.25
C LEU A 210 19.12 -10.34 14.76
N ALA A 211 20.14 -9.50 14.96
CA ALA A 211 21.43 -9.93 15.47
C ALA A 211 21.33 -10.54 16.88
N LYS A 212 20.62 -9.88 17.81
CA LYS A 212 20.41 -10.37 19.18
C LYS A 212 19.64 -11.68 19.22
N SER A 213 18.57 -11.78 18.43
CA SER A 213 17.77 -13.01 18.37
C SER A 213 18.56 -14.17 17.74
N GLN A 214 19.31 -13.93 16.66
CA GLN A 214 20.22 -14.94 16.10
C GLN A 214 21.30 -15.37 17.10
N GLN A 215 21.90 -14.43 17.84
CA GLN A 215 22.89 -14.73 18.87
C GLN A 215 22.29 -15.59 19.99
N SER A 216 21.10 -15.25 20.49
CA SER A 216 20.45 -16.03 21.55
C SER A 216 20.09 -17.47 21.12
N VAL A 217 19.78 -17.70 19.83
CA VAL A 217 19.60 -19.05 19.27
C VAL A 217 20.94 -19.77 19.16
N ARG A 218 22.02 -19.08 18.78
CA ARG A 218 23.37 -19.65 18.69
C ARG A 218 23.95 -20.05 20.05
N GLU A 219 23.65 -19.27 21.08
CA GLU A 219 24.07 -19.50 22.46
C GLU A 219 23.21 -20.53 23.20
N PHE A 220 22.23 -21.15 22.53
CA PHE A 220 21.37 -22.14 23.15
C PHE A 220 22.17 -23.37 23.63
N SER A 221 22.20 -23.55 24.95
CA SER A 221 22.76 -24.71 25.61
C SER A 221 21.94 -25.08 26.85
N MET A 222 21.38 -26.29 26.86
CA MET A 222 20.69 -26.90 28.00
C MET A 222 21.58 -27.90 28.76
N SER A 223 22.84 -28.02 28.37
CA SER A 223 23.80 -28.92 29.01
C SER A 223 24.74 -28.13 29.92
N THR A 224 24.59 -28.32 31.23
CA THR A 224 25.45 -27.74 32.29
C THR A 224 26.61 -28.64 32.69
N LEU A 225 27.04 -29.54 31.80
CA LEU A 225 28.10 -30.55 32.06
C LEU A 225 29.46 -29.96 32.47
N THR A 226 29.67 -28.64 32.45
CA THR A 226 30.96 -28.01 32.76
C THR A 226 30.94 -26.82 33.72
N GLY A 227 29.90 -26.62 34.55
CA GLY A 227 30.05 -25.63 35.63
C GLY A 227 28.79 -25.23 36.39
N SER A 228 28.68 -25.68 37.64
CA SER A 228 28.51 -24.86 38.84
C SER A 228 28.00 -25.74 39.99
N SER A 229 28.60 -25.57 41.16
CA SER A 229 28.22 -26.19 42.43
C SER A 229 26.93 -25.61 43.03
N GLY A 230 25.93 -25.31 42.18
CA GLY A 230 24.62 -24.79 42.58
C GLY A 230 23.60 -25.92 42.66
N GLY A 231 22.81 -25.96 43.74
CA GLY A 231 21.79 -27.00 43.96
C GLY A 231 20.79 -27.13 42.80
N ALA A 232 20.10 -28.28 42.72
CA ALA A 232 19.18 -28.62 41.62
C ALA A 232 18.14 -27.54 41.26
N ALA A 233 17.73 -26.71 42.24
CA ALA A 233 16.79 -25.61 42.03
C ALA A 233 17.37 -24.46 41.17
N SER A 234 18.66 -24.12 41.29
CA SER A 234 19.27 -23.05 40.48
C SER A 234 19.49 -23.48 39.02
N VAL A 235 19.71 -24.79 38.81
CA VAL A 235 19.88 -25.37 37.47
C VAL A 235 18.55 -25.36 36.71
N PHE A 236 17.45 -25.72 37.37
CA PHE A 236 16.11 -25.65 36.77
C PHE A 236 15.73 -24.23 36.35
N ALA A 237 15.96 -23.24 37.22
CA ALA A 237 15.71 -21.83 36.88
C ALA A 237 16.54 -21.34 35.69
N GLN A 238 17.79 -21.79 35.55
CA GLN A 238 18.63 -21.48 34.39
C GLN A 238 18.14 -22.14 33.09
N HIS A 239 17.63 -23.37 33.16
CA HIS A 239 17.02 -24.05 32.01
C HIS A 239 15.73 -23.38 31.56
N ASP A 240 14.89 -22.95 32.49
CA ASP A 240 13.67 -22.22 32.16
C ASP A 240 13.98 -20.83 31.59
N ASP A 241 15.00 -20.14 32.11
CA ASP A 241 15.42 -18.84 31.57
C ASP A 241 16.00 -18.94 30.15
N THR A 242 16.85 -19.95 29.90
CA THR A 242 17.40 -20.22 28.56
C THR A 242 16.31 -20.65 27.57
N ARG A 243 15.32 -21.43 28.03
CA ARG A 243 14.13 -21.78 27.27
C ARG A 243 13.27 -20.54 26.94
N ALA A 244 12.98 -19.69 27.92
CA ALA A 244 12.17 -18.50 27.72
C ALA A 244 12.87 -17.51 26.76
N ARG A 245 14.19 -17.34 26.91
CA ARG A 245 15.03 -16.52 26.04
C ARG A 245 15.01 -16.99 24.59
N THR A 246 15.22 -18.29 24.36
CA THR A 246 15.20 -18.86 23.01
C THR A 246 13.81 -18.83 22.40
N LEU A 247 12.76 -19.09 23.16
CA LEU A 247 11.38 -18.94 22.69
C LEU A 247 11.09 -17.51 22.24
N ALA A 248 11.45 -16.51 23.05
CA ALA A 248 11.27 -15.11 22.68
C ALA A 248 12.02 -14.74 21.39
N ALA A 249 13.24 -15.26 21.21
CA ALA A 249 14.03 -15.07 20.00
C ALA A 249 13.46 -15.78 18.77
N LEU A 250 12.93 -16.99 18.93
CA LEU A 250 12.22 -17.68 17.84
C LEU A 250 10.98 -16.91 17.43
N HIS A 251 10.22 -16.38 18.39
CA HIS A 251 9.08 -15.52 18.12
C HIS A 251 9.48 -14.25 17.37
N THR A 252 10.60 -13.61 17.72
CA THR A 252 11.06 -12.42 16.99
C THR A 252 11.55 -12.72 15.59
N LEU A 253 12.31 -13.81 15.40
CA LEU A 253 12.81 -14.22 14.08
C LEU A 253 11.66 -14.61 13.15
N TYR A 254 10.61 -15.21 13.72
CA TYR A 254 9.37 -15.50 12.99
C TYR A 254 8.66 -14.21 12.58
N LEU A 255 8.44 -13.27 13.52
CA LEU A 255 7.76 -12.02 13.26
C LEU A 255 8.52 -11.10 12.28
N LEU A 256 9.85 -11.06 12.36
CA LEU A 256 10.69 -10.24 11.49
C LEU A 256 11.04 -10.93 10.17
N SER A 257 10.59 -12.16 9.95
CA SER A 257 10.84 -12.83 8.68
C SER A 257 10.09 -12.11 7.54
N PRO A 258 10.71 -11.99 6.35
CA PRO A 258 10.14 -11.23 5.26
C PRO A 258 8.87 -11.91 4.77
N VAL A 259 7.73 -11.23 4.95
CA VAL A 259 6.48 -11.62 4.29
C VAL A 259 6.53 -11.07 2.87
N SER A 260 6.57 -11.96 1.89
CA SER A 260 6.22 -11.60 0.51
C SER A 260 4.71 -11.38 0.44
N LEU A 261 4.24 -10.19 0.82
CA LEU A 261 2.85 -9.82 0.54
C LEU A 261 2.75 -9.58 -0.97
N PRO A 262 1.91 -10.34 -1.71
CA PRO A 262 1.59 -9.99 -3.07
C PRO A 262 0.90 -8.61 -3.08
N PRO A 263 1.17 -7.76 -4.09
CA PRO A 263 0.41 -6.53 -4.27
C PRO A 263 -1.08 -6.88 -4.42
N LYS A 264 -1.97 -6.14 -3.75
CA LYS A 264 -3.44 -6.36 -3.78
C LYS A 264 -4.06 -6.30 -5.20
N SER A 265 -3.30 -5.87 -6.23
CA SER A 265 -3.71 -5.89 -7.64
C SER A 265 -3.49 -7.24 -8.35
N SER A 266 -2.81 -8.19 -7.70
CA SER A 266 -2.53 -9.51 -8.26
C SER A 266 -3.58 -10.51 -7.78
N THR A 267 -4.32 -11.09 -8.71
CA THR A 267 -5.26 -12.21 -8.53
C THR A 267 -4.59 -13.53 -8.15
N VAL A 268 -3.25 -13.56 -7.99
CA VAL A 268 -2.52 -14.74 -7.49
C VAL A 268 -2.66 -14.81 -5.97
N ARG A 269 -3.72 -15.49 -5.52
CA ARG A 269 -3.94 -15.88 -4.12
C ARG A 269 -2.96 -16.99 -3.71
N GLY A 270 -1.73 -16.62 -3.42
CA GLY A 270 -0.70 -17.57 -2.99
C GLY A 270 0.48 -16.89 -2.32
N ALA A 271 0.27 -16.14 -1.23
CA ALA A 271 1.37 -15.68 -0.40
C ALA A 271 1.87 -16.86 0.47
N THR A 272 2.90 -17.57 0.04
CA THR A 272 3.54 -18.60 0.87
C THR A 272 4.42 -17.93 1.91
N PHE A 273 3.98 -17.87 3.16
CA PHE A 273 4.81 -17.36 4.25
C PHE A 273 5.80 -18.45 4.68
N ASN A 274 7.06 -18.30 4.25
CA ASN A 274 8.15 -19.15 4.71
C ASN A 274 9.04 -18.33 5.65
N PRO A 275 9.22 -18.74 6.92
CA PRO A 275 10.02 -17.99 7.89
C PRO A 275 11.53 -18.18 7.62
N THR A 276 12.03 -17.59 6.53
CA THR A 276 13.39 -17.77 6.02
C THR A 276 14.46 -17.37 7.03
N VAL A 277 14.25 -16.28 7.76
CA VAL A 277 15.21 -15.78 8.76
C VAL A 277 15.32 -16.73 9.96
N LEU A 278 14.21 -17.33 10.38
CA LEU A 278 14.20 -18.35 11.43
C LEU A 278 14.87 -19.64 10.97
N VAL A 279 14.52 -20.11 9.76
CA VAL A 279 15.08 -21.34 9.18
C VAL A 279 16.60 -21.19 9.00
N THR A 280 17.07 -20.07 8.47
CA THR A 280 18.51 -19.82 8.28
C THR A 280 19.28 -19.71 9.60
N ALA A 281 18.70 -19.09 10.63
CA ALA A 281 19.31 -19.04 11.96
C ALA A 281 19.47 -20.45 12.58
N LEU A 282 18.44 -21.29 12.46
CA LEU A 282 18.47 -22.66 12.96
C LEU A 282 19.41 -23.56 12.14
N GLN A 283 19.43 -23.40 10.82
CA GLN A 283 20.41 -24.09 9.94
C GLN A 283 21.85 -23.70 10.31
N SER A 284 22.12 -22.42 10.54
CA SER A 284 23.44 -21.93 10.98
C SER A 284 23.85 -22.52 12.33
N TYR A 285 22.92 -22.64 13.29
CA TYR A 285 23.18 -23.32 14.57
C TYR A 285 23.57 -24.78 14.37
N LEU A 286 22.79 -25.53 13.59
CA LEU A 286 23.05 -26.95 13.31
C LEU A 286 24.39 -27.15 12.60
N GLN A 287 24.68 -26.37 11.56
CA GLN A 287 25.95 -26.43 10.83
C GLN A 287 27.16 -26.11 11.74
N THR A 288 27.04 -25.10 12.60
CA THR A 288 28.10 -24.74 13.56
C THR A 288 28.33 -25.87 14.56
N SER A 289 27.25 -26.47 15.08
CA SER A 289 27.35 -27.59 16.02
C SER A 289 28.00 -28.82 15.39
N LEU A 290 27.71 -29.09 14.10
CA LEU A 290 28.20 -30.23 13.35
C LEU A 290 29.67 -30.09 12.94
N THR A 291 30.06 -28.93 12.43
CA THR A 291 31.45 -28.65 12.05
C THR A 291 32.36 -28.68 13.28
N ALA A 292 31.89 -28.16 14.42
CA ALA A 292 32.61 -28.23 15.69
C ALA A 292 32.74 -29.67 16.20
N SER A 293 31.68 -30.49 16.15
CA SER A 293 31.74 -31.89 16.59
C SER A 293 32.60 -32.76 15.66
N ALA A 294 32.50 -32.58 14.34
CA ALA A 294 33.32 -33.31 13.36
C ALA A 294 34.82 -33.00 13.49
N THR A 295 35.19 -31.74 13.71
CA THR A 295 36.60 -31.34 13.92
C THR A 295 37.15 -31.78 15.27
N ALA A 296 36.34 -31.75 16.33
CA ALA A 296 36.74 -32.25 17.64
C ALA A 296 36.94 -33.78 17.63
N LEU A 297 36.00 -34.53 17.03
CA LEU A 297 36.07 -35.98 16.95
C LEU A 297 37.25 -36.43 16.08
N ALA A 298 37.48 -35.80 14.92
CA ALA A 298 38.63 -36.12 14.06
C ALA A 298 39.98 -35.94 14.79
N ARG A 299 40.12 -34.87 15.59
CA ARG A 299 41.31 -34.65 16.42
C ARG A 299 41.42 -35.68 17.54
N ALA A 300 40.32 -35.99 18.22
CA ALA A 300 40.31 -36.96 19.31
C ALA A 300 40.58 -38.41 18.85
N LEU A 301 40.23 -38.77 17.62
CA LEU A 301 40.64 -40.03 17.02
C LEU A 301 42.15 -40.07 16.74
N ALA A 302 42.76 -38.94 16.37
CA ALA A 302 44.22 -38.86 16.27
C ALA A 302 44.91 -38.89 17.64
N THR A 303 44.25 -38.38 18.69
CA THR A 303 44.74 -38.33 20.08
C THR A 303 43.80 -39.04 21.05
N LEU A 304 43.88 -40.38 21.10
CA LEU A 304 42.96 -41.24 21.85
C LEU A 304 42.69 -40.86 23.34
N PRO A 305 43.65 -40.31 24.12
CA PRO A 305 43.40 -39.95 25.51
C PRO A 305 42.31 -38.88 25.72
N THR A 306 42.03 -38.05 24.71
CA THR A 306 40.99 -37.02 24.78
C THR A 306 39.63 -37.49 24.28
N LEU A 307 39.54 -38.73 23.76
CA LEU A 307 38.35 -39.28 23.12
C LEU A 307 37.13 -39.24 24.04
N ASP A 308 37.24 -39.74 25.27
CA ASP A 308 36.11 -39.77 26.21
C ASP A 308 35.57 -38.38 26.52
N ARG A 309 36.46 -37.39 26.72
CA ARG A 309 36.05 -36.00 26.95
C ARG A 309 35.35 -35.40 25.72
N THR A 310 35.89 -35.62 24.53
CA THR A 310 35.25 -35.11 23.30
C THR A 310 33.92 -35.81 23.00
N LEU A 311 33.79 -37.11 23.28
CA LEU A 311 32.53 -37.83 23.12
C LEU A 311 31.46 -37.35 24.12
N LEU A 312 31.87 -37.00 25.34
CA LEU A 312 30.99 -36.33 26.30
C LEU A 312 30.50 -34.99 25.76
N ASP A 313 31.40 -34.14 25.24
CA ASP A 313 31.03 -32.84 24.68
C ASP A 313 30.13 -32.96 23.43
N ILE A 314 30.34 -33.98 22.59
CA ILE A 314 29.51 -34.25 21.41
C ILE A 314 28.13 -34.77 21.82
N SER A 315 28.07 -35.65 22.81
CA SER A 315 26.79 -36.10 23.37
C SER A 315 26.00 -34.95 23.97
N ALA A 316 26.66 -34.01 24.65
CA ALA A 316 26.06 -32.78 25.19
C ALA A 316 25.48 -31.87 24.08
N ARG A 317 26.19 -31.72 22.96
CA ARG A 317 25.71 -30.97 21.79
C ARG A 317 24.48 -31.63 21.17
N CYS A 318 24.47 -32.96 21.05
CA CYS A 318 23.31 -33.69 20.57
C CYS A 318 22.11 -33.56 21.51
N GLN A 319 22.32 -33.64 22.83
CA GLN A 319 21.26 -33.41 23.83
C GLN A 319 20.65 -32.00 23.72
N ASN A 320 21.46 -30.98 23.41
CA ASN A 320 20.95 -29.64 23.12
C ASN A 320 20.08 -29.63 21.85
N ILE A 321 20.47 -30.35 20.78
CA ILE A 321 19.66 -30.44 19.55
C ILE A 321 18.33 -31.16 19.82
N VAL A 322 18.35 -32.24 20.60
CA VAL A 322 17.15 -32.97 21.04
C VAL A 322 16.22 -32.05 21.87
N ALA A 323 16.80 -31.28 22.81
CA ALA A 323 16.05 -30.30 23.58
C ALA A 323 15.43 -29.23 22.66
N LEU A 324 16.19 -28.72 21.68
CA LEU A 324 15.70 -27.75 20.69
C LEU A 324 14.55 -28.31 19.85
N GLU A 325 14.61 -29.56 19.40
CA GLU A 325 13.51 -30.23 18.70
C GLU A 325 12.25 -30.30 19.56
N SER A 326 12.38 -30.64 20.83
CA SER A 326 11.25 -30.65 21.78
C SER A 326 10.66 -29.25 21.98
N LEU A 327 11.50 -28.20 22.02
CA LEU A 327 11.04 -26.81 22.10
C LEU A 327 10.31 -26.38 20.83
N LEU A 328 10.83 -26.70 19.65
CA LEU A 328 10.19 -26.36 18.37
C LEU A 328 8.87 -27.10 18.16
N SER A 329 8.75 -28.33 18.68
CA SER A 329 7.50 -29.11 18.64
C SER A 329 6.42 -28.58 19.60
N THR A 330 6.81 -27.91 20.69
CA THR A 330 5.89 -27.39 21.71
C THR A 330 5.55 -25.91 21.53
N ALA A 331 6.43 -25.15 20.88
CA ALA A 331 6.25 -23.73 20.65
C ALA A 331 5.26 -23.49 19.49
N LYS A 332 4.15 -22.80 19.82
CA LYS A 332 3.16 -22.33 18.84
C LYS A 332 3.58 -20.98 18.27
N PRO A 333 3.46 -20.75 16.95
CA PRO A 333 3.80 -19.46 16.38
C PRO A 333 2.88 -18.34 16.90
N PRO A 334 3.42 -17.15 17.21
CA PRO A 334 2.61 -16.00 17.58
C PRO A 334 1.80 -15.51 16.37
N VAL A 335 0.62 -14.93 16.62
CA VAL A 335 -0.22 -14.31 15.57
C VAL A 335 0.60 -13.24 14.85
N HIS A 336 0.73 -13.38 13.53
CA HIS A 336 1.50 -12.46 12.69
C HIS A 336 0.60 -11.30 12.25
N PRO A 337 0.92 -10.04 12.59
CA PRO A 337 0.01 -8.90 12.34
C PRO A 337 -0.16 -8.57 10.85
N LEU A 338 0.71 -9.08 9.97
CA LEU A 338 0.62 -8.91 8.51
C LEU A 338 -0.10 -10.06 7.79
N LEU A 339 -0.43 -11.15 8.50
CA LEU A 339 -1.21 -12.24 7.91
C LEU A 339 -2.71 -12.00 8.23
N PRO A 340 -3.62 -12.10 7.25
CA PRO A 340 -5.03 -11.95 7.52
C PRO A 340 -5.50 -13.05 8.48
N SER A 341 -6.02 -12.66 9.64
CA SER A 341 -6.80 -13.53 10.51
C SER A 341 -8.14 -13.79 9.84
N ALA A 342 -8.33 -14.94 9.20
CA ALA A 342 -9.63 -15.30 8.66
C ALA A 342 -10.59 -15.72 9.80
N PRO A 343 -11.84 -15.25 9.79
CA PRO A 343 -12.92 -15.83 10.59
C PRO A 343 -13.23 -17.26 10.09
N ASP A 344 -13.71 -18.10 11.01
CA ASP A 344 -14.12 -19.48 10.78
C ASP A 344 -14.94 -19.67 9.49
N SER A 345 -14.72 -20.80 8.80
CA SER A 345 -15.46 -21.35 7.64
C SER A 345 -14.86 -21.15 6.23
N THR A 346 -13.76 -21.83 5.91
CA THR A 346 -13.47 -22.39 4.56
C THR A 346 -12.26 -23.34 4.63
N PRO A 347 -12.09 -24.32 3.71
CA PRO A 347 -11.10 -25.39 3.84
C PRO A 347 -9.66 -24.85 3.80
N PRO A 348 -8.66 -25.59 4.35
CA PRO A 348 -7.36 -25.03 4.72
C PRO A 348 -6.59 -24.57 3.49
N ALA A 349 -6.46 -23.25 3.35
CA ALA A 349 -5.59 -22.61 2.38
C ALA A 349 -4.13 -22.58 2.90
N PRO A 350 -3.12 -22.43 2.02
CA PRO A 350 -1.68 -22.42 2.38
C PRO A 350 -1.21 -21.25 3.28
N LEU A 351 -2.14 -20.53 3.91
CA LEU A 351 -1.92 -19.36 4.77
C LEU A 351 -2.08 -19.67 6.26
N GLU A 352 -2.35 -20.92 6.63
CA GLU A 352 -2.37 -21.30 8.03
C GLU A 352 -0.95 -21.20 8.62
N PRO A 353 -0.78 -20.54 9.78
CA PRO A 353 0.49 -20.61 10.50
C PRO A 353 0.78 -22.09 10.77
N PRO A 354 2.01 -22.57 10.47
CA PRO A 354 2.33 -23.98 10.68
C PRO A 354 2.03 -24.34 12.14
N PRO A 355 1.40 -25.50 12.42
CA PRO A 355 0.94 -25.84 13.77
C PRO A 355 2.08 -25.85 14.80
N THR A 356 3.32 -26.02 14.33
CA THR A 356 4.57 -25.94 15.11
C THR A 356 5.69 -25.35 14.25
N PHE A 357 6.72 -24.76 14.87
CA PHE A 357 7.91 -24.25 14.16
C PHE A 357 8.76 -25.34 13.50
N LEU A 358 8.53 -26.60 13.88
CA LEU A 358 9.28 -27.76 13.43
C LEU A 358 8.95 -28.14 11.97
N GLY A 359 7.70 -28.02 11.55
CA GLY A 359 7.26 -28.40 10.20
C GLY A 359 8.04 -27.69 9.07
N PRO A 360 8.13 -26.35 9.07
CA PRO A 360 8.88 -25.61 8.05
C PRO A 360 10.38 -25.93 8.03
N LEU A 361 10.96 -26.21 9.19
CA LEU A 361 12.38 -26.55 9.30
C LEU A 361 12.66 -27.96 8.77
N LEU A 362 11.83 -28.94 9.11
CA LEU A 362 11.98 -30.30 8.62
C LEU A 362 11.79 -30.38 7.10
N ALA A 363 10.83 -29.62 6.56
CA ALA A 363 10.65 -29.47 5.12
C ALA A 363 11.86 -28.80 4.44
N ALA A 364 12.48 -27.81 5.07
CA ALA A 364 13.68 -27.16 4.52
C ALA A 364 14.94 -28.03 4.61
N LEU A 365 14.96 -29.05 5.47
CA LEU A 365 16.09 -29.97 5.65
C LEU A 365 15.83 -31.36 5.06
N ASP A 366 14.66 -31.60 4.45
CA ASP A 366 14.20 -32.91 3.95
C ASP A 366 14.44 -34.06 4.95
N THR A 367 14.18 -33.80 6.23
CA THR A 367 14.49 -34.75 7.33
C THR A 367 13.30 -35.01 8.23
N SER A 368 13.27 -36.19 8.84
CA SER A 368 12.23 -36.59 9.80
C SER A 368 12.49 -36.13 11.24
N SER A 369 13.76 -35.81 11.56
CA SER A 369 14.21 -35.55 12.93
C SER A 369 15.58 -34.87 12.94
N LEU A 370 15.74 -33.91 13.85
CA LEU A 370 16.97 -33.11 13.98
C LEU A 370 18.19 -33.93 14.47
N PRO A 371 18.06 -34.81 15.48
CA PRO A 371 19.16 -35.67 15.94
C PRO A 371 19.64 -36.63 14.85
N SER A 372 18.71 -37.20 14.08
CA SER A 372 19.04 -38.09 12.97
C SER A 372 19.81 -37.38 11.86
N TYR A 373 19.46 -36.13 11.55
CA TYR A 373 20.21 -35.30 10.62
C TYR A 373 21.64 -35.04 11.15
N PHE A 374 21.77 -34.68 12.42
CA PHE A 374 23.08 -34.45 13.06
C PHE A 374 23.99 -35.67 12.97
N TRP A 375 23.53 -36.85 13.41
CA TRP A 375 24.37 -38.06 13.40
C TRP A 375 24.72 -38.56 12.00
N ARG A 376 23.77 -38.52 11.05
CA ARG A 376 24.05 -38.93 9.66
C ARG A 376 25.05 -38.00 8.99
N SER A 377 24.86 -36.70 9.15
CA SER A 377 25.74 -35.70 8.54
C SER A 377 27.12 -35.73 9.21
N LEU A 378 27.20 -35.90 10.54
CA LEU A 378 28.46 -36.11 11.25
C LEU A 378 29.19 -37.38 10.75
N ALA A 379 28.49 -38.51 10.64
CA ALA A 379 29.06 -39.76 10.12
C ALA A 379 29.62 -39.60 8.70
N SER A 380 28.88 -38.91 7.81
CA SER A 380 29.31 -38.66 6.43
C SER A 380 30.57 -37.79 6.35
N SER A 381 30.69 -36.78 7.23
CA SER A 381 31.87 -35.90 7.28
C SER A 381 33.10 -36.56 7.92
N LEU A 382 32.88 -37.62 8.70
CA LEU A 382 33.91 -38.30 9.47
C LEU A 382 34.64 -39.37 8.65
N ALA A 383 33.91 -40.12 7.80
CA ALA A 383 34.46 -41.19 6.97
C ALA A 383 35.73 -40.79 6.18
N PRO A 384 35.77 -39.68 5.41
CA PRO A 384 36.98 -39.30 4.68
C PRO A 384 38.14 -38.90 5.61
N ARG A 385 37.84 -38.28 6.75
CA ARG A 385 38.85 -37.83 7.73
C ARG A 385 39.51 -39.00 8.45
N VAL A 386 38.75 -40.04 8.77
CA VAL A 386 39.29 -41.26 9.38
C VAL A 386 40.12 -42.05 8.36
N GLN A 387 39.68 -42.11 7.10
CA GLN A 387 40.46 -42.72 6.04
C GLN A 387 41.81 -42.01 5.84
N GLU A 388 41.86 -40.68 5.92
CA GLU A 388 43.11 -39.91 5.86
C GLU A 388 44.06 -40.27 7.02
N ILE A 389 43.55 -40.36 8.26
CA ILE A 389 44.35 -40.74 9.44
C ILE A 389 44.98 -42.14 9.25
N ILE A 390 44.24 -43.07 8.67
CA ILE A 390 44.72 -44.44 8.40
C ILE A 390 45.73 -44.45 7.25
N ALA A 391 45.44 -43.74 6.16
CA ALA A 391 46.30 -43.67 4.98
C ALA A 391 47.64 -42.98 5.28
N ARG A 392 47.65 -41.98 6.16
CA ARG A 392 48.86 -41.28 6.62
C ARG A 392 49.75 -42.16 7.50
N GLY A 393 49.21 -43.27 8.02
CA GLY A 393 49.95 -44.24 8.81
C GLY A 393 50.45 -43.68 10.15
N GLY A 394 51.30 -44.45 10.84
CA GLY A 394 51.94 -44.04 12.09
C GLY A 394 51.28 -44.56 13.37
N VAL A 395 51.68 -43.98 14.51
CA VAL A 395 51.29 -44.44 15.86
C VAL A 395 49.79 -44.27 16.12
N SER A 396 49.18 -43.18 15.66
CA SER A 396 47.73 -42.95 15.77
C SER A 396 46.91 -44.01 15.02
N ALA A 397 47.27 -44.34 13.78
CA ALA A 397 46.61 -45.38 13.00
C ALA A 397 46.74 -46.78 13.64
N ARG A 398 47.92 -47.13 14.17
CA ARG A 398 48.14 -48.39 14.88
C ARG A 398 47.32 -48.46 16.18
N THR A 399 47.29 -47.36 16.94
CA THR A 399 46.57 -47.25 18.21
C THR A 399 45.06 -47.29 18.03
N LEU A 400 44.54 -46.73 16.92
CA LEU A 400 43.14 -46.85 16.52
C LEU A 400 42.77 -48.29 16.13
N LYS A 401 43.64 -49.00 15.40
CA LYS A 401 43.41 -50.41 15.05
C LYS A 401 43.41 -51.33 16.28
N THR A 402 44.30 -51.10 17.25
CA THR A 402 44.36 -51.92 18.49
C THR A 402 43.23 -51.61 19.47
N ASN A 403 42.70 -50.38 19.49
CA ASN A 403 41.60 -49.98 20.37
C ASN A 403 40.23 -49.91 19.65
N LYS A 404 40.08 -50.60 18.52
CA LYS A 404 38.88 -50.57 17.68
C LYS A 404 37.59 -50.87 18.45
N ASP A 405 37.60 -51.87 19.33
CA ASP A 405 36.42 -52.27 20.11
C ASP A 405 36.08 -51.24 21.20
N LYS A 406 37.09 -50.65 21.85
CA LYS A 406 36.89 -49.57 22.83
C LYS A 406 36.28 -48.33 22.17
N VAL A 407 36.77 -47.94 20.99
CA VAL A 407 36.21 -46.81 20.23
C VAL A 407 34.77 -47.11 19.77
N LYS A 408 34.50 -48.34 19.33
CA LYS A 408 33.15 -48.79 18.95
C LYS A 408 32.16 -48.65 20.11
N ASP A 409 32.53 -49.14 21.29
CA ASP A 409 31.64 -49.10 22.46
C ASP A 409 31.50 -47.67 23.00
N ALA A 410 32.57 -46.88 23.02
CA ALA A 410 32.54 -45.47 23.42
C ALA A 410 31.66 -44.62 22.48
N VAL A 411 31.70 -44.86 21.17
CA VAL A 411 30.86 -44.16 20.18
C VAL A 411 29.40 -44.60 20.30
N ARG A 412 29.11 -45.89 20.52
CA ARG A 412 27.74 -46.37 20.78
C ARG A 412 27.15 -45.72 22.02
N GLU A 413 27.92 -45.67 23.10
CA GLU A 413 27.49 -45.02 24.34
C GLU A 413 27.36 -43.50 24.19
N CYS A 414 28.19 -42.85 23.38
CA CYS A 414 28.07 -41.44 23.03
C CYS A 414 26.74 -41.13 22.32
N VAL A 415 26.38 -41.95 21.32
CA VAL A 415 25.11 -41.79 20.58
C VAL A 415 23.91 -42.07 21.49
N HIS A 416 23.97 -43.15 22.29
CA HIS A 416 22.95 -43.47 23.26
C HIS A 416 22.72 -42.31 24.24
N ARG A 417 23.79 -41.78 24.85
CA ARG A 417 23.73 -40.62 25.74
C ARG A 417 23.24 -39.35 25.03
N GLY A 418 23.66 -39.13 23.79
CA GLY A 418 23.26 -37.98 22.98
C GLY A 418 21.81 -37.98 22.53
N SER A 419 21.21 -39.17 22.39
CA SER A 419 19.80 -39.37 22.00
C SER A 419 18.80 -39.32 23.17
N GLN A 420 19.31 -39.27 24.41
CA GLN A 420 18.49 -39.07 25.60
C GLN A 420 18.19 -37.58 25.79
N LEU A 421 16.99 -37.25 26.28
CA LEU A 421 16.77 -35.89 26.77
C LEU A 421 17.70 -35.57 27.96
N PRO A 422 18.08 -34.31 28.16
CA PRO A 422 18.79 -33.87 29.36
C PRO A 422 18.06 -34.36 30.62
N SER A 423 18.82 -34.91 31.57
CA SER A 423 18.33 -35.56 32.81
C SER A 423 17.46 -34.66 33.71
N SER A 424 17.34 -33.37 33.41
CA SER A 424 16.48 -32.42 34.12
C SER A 424 14.98 -32.57 33.82
N THR A 425 14.60 -33.34 32.79
CA THR A 425 13.19 -33.50 32.35
C THR A 425 12.48 -34.72 32.94
N GLY A 426 13.09 -35.44 33.89
CA GLY A 426 12.43 -36.50 34.68
C GLY A 426 12.04 -37.78 33.93
N SER A 427 12.15 -37.80 32.60
CA SER A 427 11.89 -38.98 31.76
C SER A 427 13.13 -39.32 30.94
N LYS A 428 13.72 -40.49 31.20
CA LYS A 428 14.72 -41.11 30.30
C LYS A 428 14.02 -41.58 29.03
N ARG A 429 13.46 -40.65 28.25
CA ARG A 429 12.88 -40.96 26.95
C ARG A 429 13.99 -40.88 25.92
N VAL A 430 14.33 -42.02 25.34
CA VAL A 430 15.24 -42.08 24.19
C VAL A 430 14.43 -41.65 22.97
N ILE A 431 14.88 -40.61 22.27
CA ILE A 431 14.19 -40.11 21.08
C ILE A 431 14.76 -40.81 19.85
N GLY A 432 13.89 -41.53 19.13
CA GLY A 432 14.18 -42.08 17.80
C GLY A 432 14.94 -43.40 17.78
N ASN A 433 15.28 -43.84 16.56
CA ASN A 433 15.99 -45.09 16.28
C ASN A 433 17.49 -44.94 16.53
N TRP A 434 17.88 -44.67 17.78
CA TRP A 434 19.27 -44.45 18.20
C TRP A 434 20.20 -45.60 17.78
N GLU A 435 19.71 -46.84 17.75
CA GLU A 435 20.48 -48.03 17.32
C GLU A 435 20.92 -47.92 15.86
N ARG A 436 20.06 -47.40 14.98
CA ARG A 436 20.37 -47.19 13.57
C ARG A 436 21.43 -46.09 13.40
N GLU A 437 21.33 -45.03 14.18
CA GLU A 437 22.29 -43.92 14.16
C GLU A 437 23.64 -44.34 14.72
N ALA A 438 23.65 -45.13 15.80
CA ALA A 438 24.85 -45.72 16.38
C ALA A 438 25.53 -46.66 15.37
N ALA A 439 24.75 -47.47 14.63
CA ALA A 439 25.29 -48.33 13.58
C ALA A 439 25.92 -47.53 12.42
N VAL A 440 25.31 -46.42 11.99
CA VAL A 440 25.84 -45.53 10.94
C VAL A 440 27.12 -44.83 11.40
N MET A 441 27.15 -44.33 12.64
CA MET A 441 28.32 -43.68 13.25
C MET A 441 29.49 -44.64 13.48
N VAL A 442 29.21 -45.85 13.94
CA VAL A 442 30.23 -46.89 14.07
C VAL A 442 30.70 -47.35 12.69
N GLY A 443 29.79 -47.48 11.72
CA GLY A 443 30.09 -47.86 10.35
C GLY A 443 31.03 -46.89 9.64
N SER A 444 30.89 -45.58 9.87
CA SER A 444 31.78 -44.57 9.27
C SER A 444 33.22 -44.62 9.81
N ILE A 445 33.42 -45.07 11.04
CA ILE A 445 34.75 -45.21 11.67
C ILE A 445 35.36 -46.59 11.40
N LEU A 446 34.56 -47.64 11.53
CA LEU A 446 35.02 -49.02 11.41
C LEU A 446 35.10 -49.49 9.96
N GLY A 447 34.26 -48.97 9.07
CA GLY A 447 34.28 -49.28 7.65
C GLY A 447 35.58 -48.84 6.97
N SER A 448 36.17 -47.73 7.43
CA SER A 448 37.51 -47.29 7.03
C SER A 448 38.64 -48.08 7.69
N LEU A 449 38.41 -48.69 8.87
CA LEU A 449 39.41 -49.48 9.60
C LEU A 449 39.56 -50.92 9.10
N GLY A 450 38.53 -51.44 8.42
CA GLY A 450 38.44 -52.83 7.96
C GLY A 450 38.75 -53.04 6.48
N ARG A 451 39.10 -51.99 5.73
CA ARG A 451 39.63 -52.08 4.36
C ARG A 451 41.14 -52.04 4.34
#